data_AF-A0A536LFQ3-F1
#
_entry.id   AF-A0A536LFQ3-F1
#
_cell.length_a   1.000
_cell.length_b   1.000
_cell.length_c   1.000
_cell.angle_alpha   90.00
_cell.angle_beta   90.00
_cell.angle_gamma   90.00
#
_symmetry.space_group_name_H-M   'P 1'
#
loop_
_entity.id
_entity.type
_entity.pdbx_description
1 polymer ?
#
loop_
_entity_poly.entity_id
_entity_poly.type
_entity_poly.pdbx_seq_one_letter_code
_entity_poly.pdbx_strand_id
1 'polypeptide(L)'
;MDEISEQVTNDQELLDLGTLSESVPDFLRAPAEQLGVIETELVLDGRLVIGEIRYTGVTRRLVDILNVLDNGYLTMHAGALRDASGRSLGFDLIQIARSSILLAFPHHGSASRVNPGEVIEKHRRLVTVVLPGCEVSGYFHAALGIDPSVATTLVGNRFLALTDVTVTVMDSEMSTRFEPVALLNTAHVQAFVWSDQANSSDSVALNAEAAPANEITEPADSPLT
;
A
#
# COMPACT_ATOMS: atom_id res chain seq x y z
N MET A 1 -93.03 10.20 -21.06
CA MET A 1 -92.85 10.43 -19.62
C MET A 1 -91.65 9.60 -19.24
N ASP A 2 -90.44 10.11 -19.04
CA ASP A 2 -89.98 11.48 -18.81
C ASP A 2 -88.58 11.69 -19.45
N GLU A 3 -88.30 12.92 -19.90
CA GLU A 3 -86.96 13.41 -20.23
C GLU A 3 -86.19 13.71 -18.95
N ILE A 4 -84.88 13.39 -18.87
CA ILE A 4 -83.83 14.32 -18.38
C ILE A 4 -82.45 13.95 -19.01
N SER A 5 -81.90 14.94 -19.73
CA SER A 5 -80.51 15.33 -20.06
C SER A 5 -79.33 14.35 -20.00
N GLU A 6 -78.59 14.11 -21.10
CA GLU A 6 -77.52 14.95 -21.69
C GLU A 6 -76.32 15.24 -20.76
N GLN A 7 -75.16 14.64 -21.07
CA GLN A 7 -73.87 15.31 -21.40
C GLN A 7 -72.69 14.31 -21.28
N VAL A 8 -71.95 14.03 -22.37
CA VAL A 8 -70.61 14.60 -22.71
C VAL A 8 -69.49 13.71 -22.13
N THR A 9 -68.46 13.22 -22.82
CA THR A 9 -67.92 13.34 -24.18
C THR A 9 -66.82 12.28 -24.34
N ASN A 10 -66.49 11.98 -25.60
CA ASN A 10 -65.16 11.66 -26.13
C ASN A 10 -63.99 11.63 -25.13
N ASP A 11 -63.21 10.56 -25.17
CA ASP A 11 -61.75 10.67 -25.24
C ASP A 11 -61.23 9.71 -26.32
N GLN A 12 -60.93 10.35 -27.43
CA GLN A 12 -60.10 9.91 -28.53
C GLN A 12 -58.64 10.06 -28.07
N GLU A 13 -57.72 9.35 -28.75
CA GLU A 13 -56.27 9.59 -28.77
C GLU A 13 -55.36 8.67 -27.93
N LEU A 14 -54.70 7.80 -28.69
CA LEU A 14 -53.24 7.67 -28.72
C LEU A 14 -52.55 7.26 -27.42
N LEU A 15 -52.47 5.95 -27.20
CA LEU A 15 -51.30 5.35 -26.56
C LEU A 15 -50.12 5.47 -27.53
N ASP A 16 -49.53 6.66 -27.55
CA ASP A 16 -48.24 6.92 -28.18
C ASP A 16 -47.17 6.24 -27.32
N LEU A 17 -46.81 5.01 -27.69
CA LEU A 17 -45.79 4.17 -27.05
C LEU A 17 -44.37 4.61 -27.49
N GLY A 18 -44.18 5.91 -27.63
CA GLY A 18 -42.91 6.56 -27.92
C GLY A 18 -42.55 7.47 -26.76
N THR A 19 -41.30 7.35 -26.28
CA THR A 19 -40.60 8.30 -25.38
C THR A 19 -40.74 8.11 -23.86
N LEU A 20 -40.32 6.95 -23.35
CA LEU A 20 -39.64 6.91 -22.05
C LEU A 20 -38.40 6.00 -22.14
N SER A 21 -37.45 6.39 -22.99
CA SER A 21 -36.04 6.05 -22.74
C SER A 21 -35.54 7.08 -21.72
N GLU A 22 -35.91 6.94 -20.45
CA GLU A 22 -35.16 7.56 -19.36
C GLU A 22 -33.75 6.98 -19.41
N SER A 23 -32.86 7.65 -20.12
CA SER A 23 -31.45 7.33 -20.11
C SER A 23 -30.98 7.45 -18.67
N VAL A 24 -30.68 6.31 -18.02
CA VAL A 24 -30.03 6.30 -16.71
C VAL A 24 -28.87 7.29 -16.77
N PRO A 25 -28.87 8.34 -15.93
CA PRO A 25 -27.84 9.37 -15.95
C PRO A 25 -26.46 8.73 -15.87
N ASP A 26 -25.50 9.25 -16.64
CA ASP A 26 -24.17 8.63 -16.77
C ASP A 26 -23.44 8.46 -15.42
N PHE A 27 -23.79 9.25 -14.39
CA PHE A 27 -23.24 9.10 -13.03
C PHE A 27 -23.88 7.96 -12.21
N LEU A 28 -25.04 7.44 -12.61
CA LEU A 28 -25.67 6.25 -12.05
C LEU A 28 -25.36 4.99 -12.86
N ARG A 29 -24.69 5.13 -14.01
CA ARG A 29 -24.14 3.97 -14.72
C ARG A 29 -22.99 3.42 -13.90
N ALA A 30 -23.12 2.18 -13.47
CA ALA A 30 -21.98 1.46 -12.92
C ALA A 30 -20.85 1.48 -13.97
N PRO A 31 -19.62 1.86 -13.58
CA PRO A 31 -18.49 1.71 -14.49
C PRO A 31 -18.47 0.25 -14.97
N ALA A 32 -18.21 0.02 -16.26
CA ALA A 32 -17.96 -1.31 -16.77
C ALA A 32 -16.93 -1.99 -15.84
N GLU A 33 -17.14 -3.26 -15.50
CA GLU A 33 -16.24 -4.03 -14.63
C GLU A 33 -14.82 -4.01 -15.23
N GLN A 34 -14.02 -3.03 -14.81
CA GLN A 34 -12.66 -2.90 -15.28
C GLN A 34 -11.81 -3.85 -14.44
N LEU A 35 -11.18 -4.81 -15.10
CA LEU A 35 -10.21 -5.70 -14.47
C LEU A 35 -8.98 -4.86 -14.08
N GLY A 36 -8.82 -4.62 -12.79
CA GLY A 36 -7.61 -4.04 -12.22
C GLY A 36 -6.58 -5.13 -11.94
N VAL A 37 -5.30 -4.78 -12.12
CA VAL A 37 -4.16 -5.65 -11.83
C VAL A 37 -3.20 -4.90 -10.91
N ILE A 38 -2.76 -5.54 -9.83
CA ILE A 38 -1.70 -5.04 -8.94
C ILE A 38 -0.59 -6.07 -8.93
N GLU A 39 0.56 -5.71 -9.49
CA GLU A 39 1.78 -6.48 -9.28
C GLU A 39 2.22 -6.33 -7.83
N THR A 40 2.41 -7.47 -7.17
CA THR A 40 2.65 -7.52 -5.73
C THR A 40 3.71 -8.55 -5.43
N GLU A 41 4.54 -8.24 -4.45
CA GLU A 41 5.44 -9.17 -3.81
C GLU A 41 5.00 -9.41 -2.37
N LEU A 42 4.93 -10.68 -1.97
CA LEU A 42 4.53 -11.12 -0.65
C LEU A 42 5.67 -11.87 0.00
N VAL A 43 6.03 -11.46 1.21
CA VAL A 43 6.95 -12.19 2.07
C VAL A 43 6.12 -13.09 2.97
N LEU A 44 6.38 -14.39 2.87
CA LEU A 44 5.88 -15.43 3.75
C LEU A 44 7.05 -15.93 4.61
N ASP A 45 6.75 -16.77 5.60
CA ASP A 45 7.80 -17.43 6.39
C ASP A 45 8.72 -18.29 5.48
N GLY A 46 9.95 -17.83 5.31
CA GLY A 46 10.99 -18.45 4.48
C GLY A 46 10.73 -18.47 2.96
N ARG A 47 9.72 -17.75 2.46
CA ARG A 47 9.36 -17.75 1.04
C ARG A 47 8.99 -16.35 0.54
N LEU A 48 9.27 -16.10 -0.72
CA LEU A 48 8.87 -14.91 -1.44
C LEU A 48 7.92 -15.29 -2.56
N VAL A 49 6.81 -14.56 -2.73
CA VAL A 49 5.89 -14.77 -3.84
C VAL A 49 5.72 -13.47 -4.60
N ILE A 50 6.00 -13.48 -5.90
CA ILE A 50 5.78 -12.33 -6.79
C ILE A 50 4.71 -12.73 -7.80
N GLY A 51 3.78 -11.83 -8.11
CA GLY A 51 2.77 -12.04 -9.14
C GLY A 51 1.67 -10.98 -9.13
N GLU A 52 0.59 -11.28 -9.81
CA GLU A 52 -0.51 -10.34 -10.06
C GLU A 52 -1.72 -10.64 -9.17
N ILE A 53 -2.24 -9.60 -8.51
CA ILE A 53 -3.58 -9.64 -7.90
C ILE A 53 -4.54 -8.99 -8.88
N ARG A 54 -5.55 -9.75 -9.30
CA ARG A 54 -6.60 -9.29 -10.22
C ARG A 54 -7.87 -8.99 -9.43
N TYR A 55 -8.48 -7.84 -9.68
CA TYR A 55 -9.71 -7.43 -9.01
C TYR A 55 -10.66 -6.75 -10.00
N THR A 56 -11.96 -6.78 -9.71
CA THR A 56 -12.98 -6.13 -10.54
C THR A 56 -13.67 -5.00 -9.76
N GLY A 57 -14.19 -4.01 -10.49
CA GLY A 57 -14.96 -2.90 -9.92
C GLY A 57 -14.11 -1.69 -9.55
N VAL A 58 -14.46 -0.99 -8.47
CA VAL A 58 -13.80 0.25 -8.03
C VAL A 58 -12.32 -0.02 -7.75
N THR A 59 -11.44 0.89 -8.15
CA THR A 59 -10.02 0.82 -7.81
C THR A 59 -9.81 0.73 -6.31
N ARG A 60 -9.20 -0.36 -5.84
CA ARG A 60 -8.88 -0.58 -4.42
C ARG A 60 -7.39 -0.51 -4.21
N ARG A 61 -6.97 0.03 -3.07
CA ARG A 61 -5.56 -0.06 -2.65
C ARG A 61 -5.29 -1.49 -2.21
N LEU A 62 -4.05 -1.96 -2.37
CA LEU A 62 -3.65 -3.29 -1.92
C LEU A 62 -4.00 -3.54 -0.44
N VAL A 63 -3.81 -2.53 0.42
CA VAL A 63 -4.16 -2.60 1.85
C VAL A 63 -5.65 -2.86 2.07
N ASP A 64 -6.53 -2.32 1.24
CA ASP A 64 -7.98 -2.53 1.35
C ASP A 64 -8.35 -3.95 0.91
N ILE A 65 -7.74 -4.44 -0.17
CA ILE A 65 -7.93 -5.81 -0.65
C ILE A 65 -7.52 -6.80 0.44
N LEU A 66 -6.31 -6.67 0.98
CA LEU A 66 -5.79 -7.56 2.01
C LEU A 66 -6.59 -7.51 3.31
N ASN A 67 -7.19 -6.35 3.65
CA ASN A 67 -7.99 -6.18 4.86
C ASN A 67 -9.45 -6.62 4.73
N VAL A 68 -9.96 -6.81 3.51
CA VAL A 68 -11.31 -7.36 3.28
C VAL A 68 -11.31 -8.89 3.32
N LEU A 69 -10.16 -9.53 3.06
CA LEU A 69 -9.99 -10.99 3.09
C LEU A 69 -9.96 -11.53 4.53
N ASP A 70 -11.03 -11.39 5.31
CA ASP A 70 -11.05 -11.87 6.70
C ASP A 70 -10.85 -13.41 6.76
N ASN A 71 -9.69 -13.84 7.27
CA ASN A 71 -9.19 -15.23 7.29
C ASN A 71 -9.26 -15.99 5.95
N GLY A 72 -9.31 -15.26 4.84
CA GLY A 72 -9.44 -15.83 3.50
C GLY A 72 -8.12 -16.20 2.84
N TYR A 73 -8.24 -16.66 1.59
CA TYR A 73 -7.11 -16.85 0.68
C TYR A 73 -7.05 -15.69 -0.31
N LEU A 74 -5.85 -15.14 -0.49
CA LEU A 74 -5.53 -14.26 -1.60
C LEU A 74 -5.21 -15.12 -2.82
N THR A 75 -5.82 -14.82 -3.96
CA THR A 75 -5.46 -15.45 -5.24
C THR A 75 -4.47 -14.54 -5.97
N MET A 76 -3.35 -15.11 -6.42
CA MET A 76 -2.38 -14.45 -7.29
C MET A 76 -2.24 -15.21 -8.60
N HIS A 77 -1.92 -14.49 -9.66
CA HIS A 77 -1.77 -14.99 -11.02
C HIS A 77 -0.37 -14.71 -11.57
N ALA A 78 0.01 -15.45 -12.61
CA ALA A 78 1.18 -15.17 -13.46
C ALA A 78 2.42 -14.76 -12.66
N GLY A 79 2.94 -15.67 -11.84
CA GLY A 79 3.94 -15.32 -10.85
C GLY A 79 4.95 -16.44 -10.58
N ALA A 80 5.76 -16.22 -9.54
CA ALA A 80 6.77 -17.15 -9.08
C ALA A 80 6.88 -17.15 -7.56
N LEU A 81 7.06 -18.35 -7.00
CA LEU A 81 7.39 -18.58 -5.60
C LEU A 81 8.87 -18.91 -5.51
N ARG A 82 9.61 -18.14 -4.72
CA ARG A 82 11.03 -18.38 -4.41
C ARG A 82 11.17 -18.83 -2.96
N ASP A 83 11.90 -19.92 -2.73
CA ASP A 83 12.24 -20.37 -1.38
C ASP A 83 13.57 -19.79 -0.88
N ALA A 84 13.89 -20.05 0.39
CA ALA A 84 15.13 -19.61 1.02
C ALA A 84 16.41 -20.15 0.35
N SER A 85 16.32 -21.26 -0.39
CA SER A 85 17.45 -21.81 -1.16
C SER A 85 17.66 -21.11 -2.50
N GLY A 86 16.79 -20.15 -2.84
CA GLY A 86 16.79 -19.45 -4.12
C GLY A 86 16.12 -20.22 -5.25
N ARG A 87 15.57 -21.41 -4.98
CA ARG A 87 14.80 -22.15 -5.99
C ARG A 87 13.50 -21.41 -6.28
N SER A 88 13.17 -21.32 -7.56
CA SER A 88 11.96 -20.64 -8.04
C SER A 88 11.00 -21.66 -8.68
N LEU A 89 9.72 -21.53 -8.35
CA LEU A 89 8.61 -22.27 -8.94
C LEU A 89 7.65 -21.27 -9.57
N GLY A 90 7.57 -21.26 -10.90
CA GLY A 90 6.57 -20.47 -11.63
C GLY A 90 5.16 -21.04 -11.46
N PHE A 91 4.15 -20.17 -11.49
CA PHE A 91 2.75 -20.56 -11.42
C PHE A 91 1.86 -19.66 -12.29
N ASP A 92 0.79 -20.23 -12.82
CA ASP A 92 -0.28 -19.47 -13.46
C ASP A 92 -1.29 -18.93 -12.44
N LEU A 93 -1.50 -19.70 -11.36
CA LEU A 93 -2.41 -19.38 -10.25
C LEU A 93 -1.90 -19.99 -8.95
N ILE A 94 -1.93 -19.21 -7.87
CA ILE A 94 -1.68 -19.68 -6.51
C ILE A 94 -2.69 -19.07 -5.54
N GLN A 95 -3.04 -19.82 -4.50
CA GLN A 95 -3.83 -19.33 -3.37
C GLN A 95 -2.97 -19.28 -2.12
N ILE A 96 -2.96 -18.12 -1.46
CA ILE A 96 -2.10 -17.83 -0.32
C ILE A 96 -2.99 -17.47 0.86
N ALA A 97 -2.87 -18.22 1.95
CA ALA A 97 -3.60 -17.91 3.17
C ALA A 97 -3.18 -16.51 3.67
N ARG A 98 -4.14 -15.63 3.96
CA ARG A 98 -3.83 -14.28 4.45
C ARG A 98 -2.93 -14.31 5.69
N SER A 99 -3.18 -15.28 6.58
CA SER A 99 -2.39 -15.52 7.80
C SER A 99 -1.00 -16.11 7.56
N SER A 100 -0.57 -16.28 6.31
CA SER A 100 0.81 -16.68 5.99
C SER A 100 1.67 -15.51 5.49
N ILE A 101 1.03 -14.38 5.20
CA ILE A 101 1.68 -13.17 4.68
C ILE A 101 2.21 -12.36 5.85
N LEU A 102 3.53 -12.16 5.89
CA LEU A 102 4.21 -11.29 6.85
C LEU A 102 4.24 -9.84 6.36
N LEU A 103 4.67 -9.66 5.10
CA LEU A 103 4.79 -8.37 4.43
C LEU A 103 4.23 -8.46 3.01
N ALA A 104 3.70 -7.33 2.51
CA ALA A 104 3.35 -7.16 1.10
C ALA A 104 3.90 -5.85 0.56
N PHE A 105 4.50 -5.89 -0.62
CA PHE A 105 5.04 -4.74 -1.34
C PHE A 105 4.30 -4.57 -2.68
N PRO A 106 3.69 -3.40 -2.95
CA PRO A 106 3.12 -3.11 -4.25
C PRO A 106 4.23 -2.71 -5.25
N HIS A 107 4.38 -3.47 -6.34
CA HIS A 107 5.31 -3.15 -7.43
C HIS A 107 4.58 -2.23 -8.44
N HIS A 108 4.65 -0.91 -8.21
CA HIS A 108 4.14 0.17 -9.08
C HIS A 108 2.62 0.20 -9.46
N GLY A 109 2.07 1.42 -9.58
CA GLY A 109 1.00 1.73 -10.54
C GLY A 109 -0.45 1.92 -10.06
N SER A 110 -0.86 1.54 -8.85
CA SER A 110 -2.26 1.72 -8.42
C SER A 110 -2.41 2.37 -7.05
N ALA A 111 -1.72 3.48 -6.83
CA ALA A 111 -2.28 4.53 -5.98
C ALA A 111 -3.23 5.36 -6.84
N SER A 112 -4.43 4.83 -7.14
CA SER A 112 -5.49 5.68 -7.66
C SER A 112 -5.71 6.81 -6.66
N ARG A 113 -5.55 8.04 -7.14
CA ARG A 113 -5.84 9.26 -6.40
C ARG A 113 -7.35 9.28 -6.17
N VAL A 114 -7.79 8.64 -5.09
CA VAL A 114 -9.09 8.94 -4.51
C VAL A 114 -9.01 10.38 -4.03
N ASN A 115 -9.75 11.29 -4.67
CA ASN A 115 -9.95 12.65 -4.17
C ASN A 115 -10.64 12.56 -2.81
N PRO A 116 -9.99 12.94 -1.70
CA PRO A 116 -10.60 12.81 -0.38
C PRO A 116 -11.70 13.85 -0.21
N GLY A 117 -12.86 13.42 0.28
CA GLY A 117 -13.92 14.32 0.78
C GLY A 117 -13.53 15.04 2.07
N GLU A 118 -12.38 14.71 2.67
CA GLU A 118 -11.79 15.37 3.83
C GLU A 118 -10.30 14.98 3.97
N VAL A 119 -9.41 15.94 4.20
CA VAL A 119 -7.96 15.69 4.40
C VAL A 119 -7.66 15.74 5.89
N ILE A 120 -7.40 14.57 6.49
CA ILE A 120 -6.94 14.48 7.88
C ILE A 120 -5.41 14.56 7.87
N GLU A 121 -4.86 15.54 8.58
CA GLU A 121 -3.41 15.65 8.78
C GLU A 121 -2.90 14.43 9.57
N LYS A 122 -1.85 13.79 9.04
CA LYS A 122 -1.23 12.63 9.66
C LYS A 122 0.18 12.97 10.13
N HIS A 123 0.51 12.51 11.33
CA HIS A 123 1.81 12.64 11.95
C HIS A 123 2.62 11.38 11.70
N ARG A 124 3.85 11.59 11.23
CA ARG A 124 4.82 10.54 10.93
C ARG A 124 5.52 10.12 12.22
N ARG A 125 5.48 8.84 12.58
CA ARG A 125 6.20 8.26 13.73
C ARG A 125 7.08 7.12 13.25
N LEU A 126 8.34 7.11 13.67
CA LEU A 126 9.24 6.00 13.36
C LEU A 126 8.86 4.81 14.23
N VAL A 127 8.69 3.66 13.59
CA VAL A 127 8.40 2.40 14.24
C VAL A 127 9.32 1.31 13.71
N THR A 128 9.86 0.52 14.62
CA THR A 128 10.55 -0.72 14.32
C THR A 128 9.70 -1.87 14.80
N VAL A 129 9.54 -2.88 13.95
CA VAL A 129 8.66 -4.01 14.14
C VAL A 129 9.45 -5.30 13.99
N VAL A 130 9.29 -6.20 14.94
CA VAL A 130 9.89 -7.54 14.90
C VAL A 130 8.87 -8.54 14.39
N LEU A 131 9.20 -9.22 13.29
CA LEU A 131 8.45 -10.30 12.66
C LEU A 131 9.28 -11.59 12.69
N PRO A 132 8.66 -12.76 12.47
CA PRO A 132 9.42 -13.99 12.21
C PRO A 132 10.44 -13.79 11.08
N GLY A 133 11.72 -13.97 11.40
CA GLY A 133 12.83 -13.94 10.42
C GLY A 133 13.30 -12.56 9.94
N CYS A 134 12.62 -11.47 10.32
CA CYS A 134 13.03 -10.12 9.90
C CYS A 134 12.63 -9.00 10.88
N GLU A 135 13.42 -7.94 10.86
CA GLU A 135 13.08 -6.65 11.45
C GLU A 135 12.64 -5.68 10.35
N VAL A 136 11.63 -4.86 10.64
CA VAL A 136 11.06 -3.88 9.71
C VAL A 136 11.00 -2.52 10.40
N SER A 137 11.78 -1.57 9.91
CA SER A 137 11.77 -0.18 10.38
C SER A 137 11.14 0.72 9.33
N GLY A 138 10.24 1.61 9.73
CA GLY A 138 9.60 2.54 8.79
C GLY A 138 8.68 3.50 9.51
N TYR A 139 7.91 4.26 8.74
CA TYR A 139 7.10 5.32 9.29
C TYR A 139 5.62 4.99 9.25
N PHE A 140 5.01 5.04 10.43
CA PHE A 140 3.58 4.95 10.62
C PHE A 140 2.96 6.35 10.61
N HIS A 141 1.83 6.49 9.91
CA HIS A 141 1.12 7.76 9.75
C HIS A 141 -0.22 7.70 10.47
N ALA A 142 -0.28 8.28 11.67
CA ALA A 142 -1.47 8.34 12.52
C ALA A 142 -2.09 9.75 12.51
N ALA A 143 -3.39 9.89 12.78
CA ALA A 143 -3.97 11.21 13.01
C ALA A 143 -3.34 11.87 14.26
N LEU A 144 -3.33 13.21 14.29
CA LEU A 144 -2.80 13.96 15.42
C LEU A 144 -3.48 13.54 16.73
N GLY A 145 -2.67 13.35 17.79
CA GLY A 145 -3.17 13.00 19.13
C GLY A 145 -3.46 11.52 19.36
N ILE A 146 -3.34 10.66 18.34
CA ILE A 146 -3.41 9.21 18.54
C ILE A 146 -2.09 8.72 19.12
N ASP A 147 -2.17 8.13 20.31
CA ASP A 147 -1.06 7.39 20.92
C ASP A 147 -0.77 6.12 20.09
N PRO A 148 0.47 5.93 19.58
CA PRO A 148 0.83 4.74 18.83
C PRO A 148 0.62 3.41 19.58
N SER A 149 0.74 3.42 20.90
CA SER A 149 0.49 2.23 21.74
C SER A 149 -0.99 1.79 21.68
N VAL A 150 -1.91 2.75 21.58
CA VAL A 150 -3.34 2.49 21.40
C VAL A 150 -3.63 2.09 19.95
N ALA A 151 -3.00 2.73 18.98
CA ALA A 151 -3.13 2.37 17.57
C ALA A 151 -2.76 0.90 17.32
N THR A 152 -1.70 0.43 17.95
CA THR A 152 -1.22 -0.97 17.88
C THR A 152 -2.27 -1.98 18.33
N THR A 153 -2.99 -1.65 19.41
CA THR A 153 -4.01 -2.53 20.00
C THR A 153 -5.27 -2.59 19.12
N LEU A 154 -5.59 -1.49 18.42
CA LEU A 154 -6.77 -1.38 17.56
C LEU A 154 -6.62 -2.09 16.20
N VAL A 155 -5.38 -2.36 15.77
CA VAL A 155 -5.09 -2.95 14.44
C VAL A 155 -4.86 -4.45 14.49
N GLY A 156 -5.26 -5.16 15.54
CA GLY A 156 -5.08 -6.61 15.66
C GLY A 156 -5.61 -7.36 14.43
N ASN A 157 -4.77 -8.22 13.84
CA ASN A 157 -5.06 -9.00 12.63
C ASN A 157 -5.40 -8.15 11.38
N ARG A 158 -4.71 -7.01 11.17
CA ARG A 158 -4.89 -6.12 10.01
C ARG A 158 -3.57 -5.92 9.26
N PHE A 159 -3.67 -5.51 8.01
CA PHE A 159 -2.54 -4.95 7.27
C PHE A 159 -2.42 -3.46 7.55
N LEU A 160 -1.24 -3.05 7.99
CA LEU A 160 -0.84 -1.68 8.28
C LEU A 160 0.12 -1.19 7.21
N ALA A 161 -0.10 0.00 6.65
CA ALA A 161 0.86 0.60 5.73
C ALA A 161 1.95 1.35 6.50
N LEU A 162 3.21 1.07 6.17
CA LEU A 162 4.40 1.83 6.57
C LEU A 162 5.02 2.47 5.33
N THR A 163 5.63 3.65 5.49
CA THR A 163 6.40 4.31 4.42
C THR A 163 7.88 4.36 4.74
N ASP A 164 8.72 4.49 3.71
CA ASP A 164 10.18 4.57 3.81
C ASP A 164 10.75 3.44 4.67
N VAL A 165 10.43 2.23 4.24
CA VAL A 165 10.58 1.01 5.00
C VAL A 165 11.93 0.37 4.71
N THR A 166 12.65 0.05 5.75
CA THR A 166 13.86 -0.77 5.74
C THR A 166 13.52 -2.13 6.33
N VAL A 167 13.81 -3.20 5.58
CA VAL A 167 13.62 -4.59 6.01
C VAL A 167 14.99 -5.23 6.16
N THR A 168 15.26 -5.80 7.33
CA THR A 168 16.51 -6.48 7.67
C THR A 168 16.21 -7.93 7.98
N VAL A 169 16.78 -8.86 7.20
CA VAL A 169 16.65 -10.31 7.44
C VAL A 169 17.66 -10.74 8.51
N MET A 170 17.23 -11.49 9.52
CA MET A 170 18.08 -11.81 10.67
C MET A 170 19.06 -12.98 10.45
N ASP A 171 18.76 -13.92 9.54
CA ASP A 171 19.51 -15.19 9.38
C ASP A 171 20.47 -15.25 8.17
N SER A 172 20.52 -14.21 7.35
CA SER A 172 21.52 -14.05 6.28
C SER A 172 22.42 -12.88 6.63
N GLU A 173 23.73 -12.93 6.32
CA GLU A 173 24.64 -11.76 6.42
C GLU A 173 23.88 -10.48 6.03
N MET A 174 23.61 -9.63 7.03
CA MET A 174 22.50 -8.65 7.07
C MET A 174 22.09 -8.14 5.70
N SER A 175 21.11 -8.82 5.09
CA SER A 175 20.57 -8.39 3.80
C SER A 175 19.47 -7.39 4.09
N THR A 176 19.83 -6.12 3.95
CA THR A 176 18.94 -4.98 4.16
C THR A 176 18.35 -4.54 2.83
N ARG A 177 17.03 -4.33 2.81
CA ARG A 177 16.30 -3.82 1.65
C ARG A 177 15.52 -2.57 2.02
N PHE A 178 15.50 -1.59 1.13
CA PHE A 178 14.68 -0.39 1.25
C PHE A 178 13.48 -0.45 0.30
N GLU A 179 12.30 -0.07 0.79
CA GLU A 179 11.05 -0.03 0.05
C GLU A 179 10.26 1.24 0.40
N PRO A 180 9.66 1.94 -0.58
CA PRO A 180 8.92 3.18 -0.32
C PRO A 180 7.65 2.93 0.51
N VAL A 181 7.01 1.78 0.34
CA VAL A 181 5.80 1.37 1.08
C VAL A 181 5.84 -0.13 1.32
N ALA A 182 5.56 -0.54 2.56
CA ALA A 182 5.31 -1.94 2.91
C ALA A 182 3.98 -2.05 3.65
N LEU A 183 3.26 -3.14 3.41
CA LEU A 183 2.08 -3.51 4.17
C LEU A 183 2.45 -4.63 5.15
N LEU A 184 2.41 -4.29 6.43
CA LEU A 184 2.72 -5.15 7.55
C LEU A 184 1.48 -5.89 8.04
N ASN A 185 1.53 -7.22 8.10
CA ASN A 185 0.47 -7.98 8.77
C ASN A 185 0.70 -8.00 10.29
N THR A 186 -0.14 -7.28 11.03
CA THR A 186 -0.01 -7.13 12.48
C THR A 186 -0.28 -8.43 13.25
N ALA A 187 -0.88 -9.43 12.62
CA ALA A 187 -1.11 -10.75 13.23
C ALA A 187 0.19 -11.48 13.60
N HIS A 188 1.31 -11.13 12.95
CA HIS A 188 2.60 -11.80 13.12
C HIS A 188 3.61 -10.98 13.91
N VAL A 189 3.21 -9.80 14.40
CA VAL A 189 4.13 -8.92 15.11
C VAL A 189 4.44 -9.47 16.50
N GLN A 190 5.73 -9.62 16.77
CA GLN A 190 6.25 -10.08 18.06
C GLN A 190 6.54 -8.90 19.00
N ALA A 191 7.00 -7.78 18.45
CA ALA A 191 7.27 -6.56 19.22
C ALA A 191 7.17 -5.31 18.34
N PHE A 192 6.80 -4.20 18.98
CA PHE A 192 6.87 -2.85 18.43
C PHE A 192 7.85 -2.02 19.27
N VAL A 193 8.71 -1.27 18.60
CA VAL A 193 9.56 -0.24 19.19
C VAL A 193 9.19 1.09 18.55
N TRP A 194 8.61 1.98 19.36
CA TRP A 194 8.21 3.31 18.92
C TRP A 194 9.31 4.31 19.25
N SER A 195 9.61 5.19 18.30
CA SER A 195 10.54 6.30 18.51
C SER A 195 9.84 7.62 18.23
N ASP A 196 9.86 8.50 19.21
CA ASP A 196 9.49 9.89 19.03
C ASP A 196 10.59 10.55 18.21
N GLN A 197 10.34 10.80 16.92
CA GLN A 197 11.19 11.72 16.18
C GLN A 197 10.85 13.15 16.64
N ALA A 198 11.23 13.48 17.86
CA ALA A 198 11.38 14.85 18.33
C ALA A 198 12.88 15.18 18.29
N ASN A 199 13.28 15.92 17.26
CA ASN A 199 14.60 16.53 17.08
C ASN A 199 15.81 15.59 17.02
N SER A 200 16.18 15.20 15.81
CA SER A 200 17.58 14.92 15.46
C SER A 200 17.94 15.74 14.23
N SER A 201 17.84 17.06 14.37
CA SER A 201 18.75 17.96 13.67
C SER A 201 20.10 17.82 14.38
N ASP A 202 20.88 16.80 14.06
CA ASP A 202 22.33 16.69 14.35
C ASP A 202 22.88 15.34 13.86
N SER A 203 22.95 15.16 12.54
CA SER A 203 23.87 14.17 11.92
C SER A 203 24.06 14.41 10.41
N VAL A 204 24.02 15.67 9.97
CA VAL A 204 24.49 16.09 8.61
C VAL A 204 25.78 16.91 8.68
N ALA A 205 26.27 17.25 9.87
CA ALA A 205 27.58 17.86 10.06
C ALA A 205 28.51 16.86 10.74
N LEU A 206 29.20 16.02 9.95
CA LEU A 206 30.48 15.35 10.26
C LEU A 206 30.84 14.41 9.09
N ASN A 207 31.06 14.98 7.91
CA ASN A 207 31.91 14.41 6.84
C ASN A 207 32.36 15.51 5.88
N ALA A 208 32.60 16.71 6.41
CA ALA A 208 33.15 17.84 5.69
C ALA A 208 34.33 18.43 6.48
N GLU A 209 35.25 17.60 6.97
CA GLU A 209 36.56 18.06 7.41
C GLU A 209 37.56 16.91 7.47
N ALA A 210 38.19 16.62 6.33
CA ALA A 210 39.44 15.87 6.27
C ALA A 210 40.22 16.28 5.00
N ALA A 211 40.62 17.55 4.96
CA ALA A 211 41.76 17.98 4.15
C ALA A 211 42.53 19.01 4.97
N PRO A 212 43.65 18.66 5.63
CA PRO A 212 44.49 19.67 6.23
C PRO A 212 45.18 20.46 5.12
N ALA A 213 44.94 21.76 5.13
CA ALA A 213 45.80 22.74 4.49
C ALA A 213 47.21 22.62 5.07
N ASN A 214 48.21 22.56 4.19
CA ASN A 214 49.58 22.95 4.54
C ASN A 214 50.08 23.87 3.42
N GLU A 215 50.06 25.16 3.71
CA GLU A 215 50.73 26.19 2.93
C GLU A 215 52.25 26.15 3.18
N ILE A 216 52.98 26.08 2.07
CA ILE A 216 54.17 26.86 1.70
C ILE A 216 55.41 26.75 2.61
N THR A 217 56.50 26.21 2.04
CA THR A 217 57.85 26.80 2.19
C THR A 217 58.73 26.40 0.98
N GLU A 218 58.97 27.33 0.05
CA GLU A 218 60.20 27.35 -0.76
C GLU A 218 61.37 27.82 0.13
N PRO A 219 62.62 27.36 -0.08
CA PRO A 219 63.50 28.09 -1.00
C PRO A 219 64.49 27.23 -1.82
N ALA A 220 65.04 27.90 -2.82
CA ALA A 220 66.09 27.51 -3.75
C ALA A 220 67.35 26.93 -3.09
N ASP A 221 67.99 25.96 -3.76
CA ASP A 221 69.31 26.18 -4.36
C ASP A 221 69.70 25.02 -5.30
N SER A 222 70.38 25.36 -6.40
CA SER A 222 71.02 24.41 -7.32
C SER A 222 72.24 23.76 -6.64
N PRO A 223 72.77 22.61 -7.12
CA PRO A 223 73.79 22.70 -8.18
C PRO A 223 73.92 21.48 -9.14
N LEU A 224 74.60 21.74 -10.27
CA LEU A 224 75.59 20.89 -11.00
C LEU A 224 75.21 19.41 -11.24
N THR A 225 75.06 18.93 -12.48
CA THR A 225 76.06 18.86 -13.58
C THR A 225 75.37 18.45 -14.87
#